data_AF-K3YJN2-F1
#
_entry.id   AF-K3YJN2-F1
#
_cell.length_a   1.000
_cell.length_b   1.000
_cell.length_c   1.000
_cell.angle_alpha   90.00
_cell.angle_beta   90.00
_cell.angle_gamma   90.00
#
_symmetry.space_group_name_H-M   'P 1'
#
loop_
_entity.id
_entity.type
_entity.pdbx_description
1 polymer ?
#
loop_
_entity_poly.entity_id
_entity_poly.type
_entity_poly.pdbx_seq_one_letter_code
_entity_poly.pdbx_strand_id
1 'polypeptide(L)'
;MASHLRSASLPSSPCSNKAEVEQQLQSLKTTMASSSATIDMMCDGLWRLGNLYSEIEEMMKAVEEELGWSLVLLDLCNAMQENFIEMMMKVQELLFSLKRGDDAAAQLKAYIQITNKAHKQFKKVCKKTTSDEKDCRVIKLLAEARSITTSVLEYTSCLLCKQIEMPKRKVVCEEEQLKALECSIGDLESGVDLLFRRLIQCRVSLLNTLSS
;
A
#
# COMPACT_ATOMS: atom_id res chain seq x y z
N MET A 1 4.89 52.52 -2.47
CA MET A 1 4.05 51.46 -3.07
C MET A 1 4.84 50.84 -4.21
N ALA A 2 5.25 49.58 -4.09
CA ALA A 2 5.57 48.66 -5.19
C ALA A 2 6.14 47.36 -4.60
N SER A 3 5.27 46.39 -4.34
CA SER A 3 5.66 45.01 -4.07
C SER A 3 5.46 44.20 -5.34
N HIS A 4 6.57 43.74 -5.92
CA HIS A 4 6.57 42.81 -7.05
C HIS A 4 5.97 41.48 -6.61
N LEU A 5 4.84 41.11 -7.22
CA LEU A 5 4.25 39.79 -7.12
C LEU A 5 5.14 38.80 -7.89
N ARG A 6 5.81 37.90 -7.17
CA ARG A 6 6.44 36.71 -7.76
C ARG A 6 5.32 35.77 -8.24
N SER A 7 5.27 35.56 -9.54
CA SER A 7 4.53 34.45 -10.15
C SER A 7 5.07 33.13 -9.58
N ALA A 8 4.28 32.49 -8.72
CA ALA A 8 4.51 31.10 -8.36
C ALA A 8 4.06 30.24 -9.55
N SER A 9 5.00 29.77 -10.34
CA SER A 9 4.77 28.72 -11.33
C SER A 9 4.21 27.50 -10.60
N LEU A 10 2.99 27.10 -10.96
CA LEU A 10 2.42 25.82 -10.59
C LEU A 10 3.42 24.71 -11.01
N PRO A 11 3.65 23.68 -10.18
CA PRO A 11 4.44 22.55 -10.62
C PRO A 11 3.73 21.90 -11.81
N SER A 12 4.49 21.73 -12.90
CA SER A 12 4.08 21.06 -14.12
C SER A 12 3.50 19.68 -13.80
N SER A 13 2.27 19.50 -14.28
CA SER A 13 1.41 18.31 -14.35
C SER A 13 2.07 16.93 -14.11
N PRO A 14 1.40 16.03 -13.35
CA PRO A 14 1.87 14.66 -13.12
C PRO A 14 1.64 13.70 -14.33
N CYS A 15 1.36 14.17 -15.55
CA CYS A 15 0.84 13.37 -16.67
C CYS A 15 1.85 12.85 -17.71
N SER A 16 3.14 12.76 -17.40
CA SER A 16 4.22 12.56 -18.40
C SER A 16 3.98 11.42 -19.40
N ASN A 17 3.70 10.19 -18.95
CA ASN A 17 3.68 9.03 -19.88
C ASN A 17 2.41 8.90 -20.72
N LYS A 18 1.25 9.32 -20.19
CA LYS A 18 -0.02 9.30 -20.95
C LYS A 18 0.05 10.29 -22.10
N ALA A 19 0.58 11.48 -21.83
CA ALA A 19 0.74 12.52 -22.83
C ALA A 19 1.73 12.08 -23.93
N GLU A 20 2.78 11.35 -23.58
CA GLU A 20 3.79 10.86 -24.53
C GLU A 20 3.23 9.79 -25.48
N VAL A 21 2.58 8.75 -24.95
CA VAL A 21 1.97 7.70 -25.79
C VAL A 21 0.84 8.27 -26.65
N GLU A 22 -0.02 9.15 -26.10
CA GLU A 22 -1.05 9.83 -26.88
C GLU A 22 -0.45 10.70 -27.99
N GLN A 23 0.64 11.42 -27.70
CA GLN A 23 1.33 12.23 -28.68
C GLN A 23 1.97 11.40 -29.80
N GLN A 24 2.61 10.27 -29.46
CA GLN A 24 3.14 9.34 -30.47
C GLN A 24 2.03 8.79 -31.36
N LEU A 25 0.89 8.43 -30.79
CA LEU A 25 -0.26 7.92 -31.53
C LEU A 25 -0.87 8.99 -32.47
N GLN A 26 -1.00 10.24 -32.02
CA GLN A 26 -1.49 11.35 -32.85
C GLN A 26 -0.52 11.72 -33.96
N SER A 27 0.78 11.70 -33.68
CA SER A 27 1.83 11.92 -34.69
C SER A 27 1.79 10.85 -35.78
N LEU A 28 1.68 9.58 -35.39
CA LEU A 28 1.54 8.45 -36.30
C LEU A 28 0.27 8.59 -37.17
N LYS A 29 -0.87 8.91 -36.54
CA LYS A 29 -2.15 9.11 -37.22
C LYS A 29 -2.08 10.23 -38.26
N THR A 30 -1.43 11.34 -37.93
CA THR A 30 -1.28 12.49 -38.84
C THR A 30 -0.38 12.14 -40.02
N THR A 31 0.70 11.40 -39.77
CA THR A 31 1.65 10.95 -40.81
C THR A 31 0.97 10.00 -41.81
N MET A 32 0.15 9.07 -41.31
CA MET A 32 -0.58 8.10 -42.14
C MET A 32 -1.78 8.70 -42.89
N ALA A 33 -2.35 9.80 -42.40
CA ALA A 33 -3.46 10.49 -43.06
C ALA A 33 -3.03 11.41 -44.22
N SER A 34 -1.73 11.51 -44.49
CA SER A 34 -1.21 12.37 -45.56
C SER A 34 -1.58 11.85 -46.95
N SER A 35 -2.13 12.73 -47.81
CA SER A 35 -2.44 12.42 -49.21
C SER A 35 -1.19 12.16 -50.07
N SER A 36 0.00 12.48 -49.56
CA SER A 36 1.30 12.24 -50.22
C SER A 36 2.10 11.10 -49.58
N ALA A 37 1.46 10.23 -48.80
CA ALA A 37 2.15 9.15 -48.10
C ALA A 37 2.94 8.24 -49.06
N THR A 38 4.18 7.95 -48.71
CA THR A 38 5.08 7.06 -49.45
C THR A 38 5.16 5.68 -48.79
N ILE A 39 5.65 4.67 -49.53
CA ILE A 39 5.86 3.32 -48.99
C ILE A 39 6.82 3.36 -47.78
N ASP A 40 7.91 4.12 -47.86
CA ASP A 40 8.86 4.26 -46.74
C ASP A 40 8.20 4.85 -45.49
N MET A 41 7.32 5.85 -45.66
CA MET A 41 6.56 6.44 -44.56
C MET A 41 5.60 5.43 -43.91
N MET A 42 5.03 4.53 -44.71
CA MET A 42 4.19 3.43 -44.21
C MET A 42 5.03 2.38 -43.47
N CYS A 43 6.21 2.04 -43.96
CA CYS A 43 7.15 1.14 -43.29
C CYS A 43 7.62 1.70 -41.93
N ASP A 44 8.01 2.98 -41.88
CA ASP A 44 8.33 3.67 -40.61
C ASP A 44 7.13 3.66 -39.66
N GLY A 45 5.92 3.91 -40.19
CA GLY A 45 4.69 3.87 -39.40
C GLY A 45 4.43 2.50 -38.77
N LEU A 46 4.58 1.41 -39.53
CA LEU A 46 4.43 0.03 -39.03
C LEU A 46 5.50 -0.32 -38.00
N TRP A 47 6.75 0.11 -38.23
CA TRP A 47 7.84 -0.11 -37.28
C TRP A 47 7.58 0.59 -35.95
N ARG A 48 7.19 1.87 -35.97
CA ARG A 48 6.82 2.63 -34.77
C ARG A 48 5.64 2.02 -34.04
N LEU A 49 4.62 1.55 -34.78
CA LEU A 49 3.48 0.87 -34.20
C LEU A 49 3.90 -0.45 -33.51
N GLY A 50 4.79 -1.22 -34.13
CA GLY A 50 5.37 -2.42 -33.53
C GLY A 50 6.12 -2.16 -32.23
N ASN A 51 6.91 -1.08 -32.18
CA ASN A 51 7.59 -0.65 -30.96
C ASN A 51 6.58 -0.26 -29.86
N LEU A 52 5.55 0.53 -30.20
CA LEU A 52 4.48 0.90 -29.27
C LEU A 52 3.76 -0.32 -28.69
N TYR A 53 3.43 -1.32 -29.51
CA TYR A 53 2.81 -2.56 -29.01
C TYR A 53 3.75 -3.35 -28.10
N SER A 54 5.05 -3.37 -28.38
CA SER A 54 6.06 -3.98 -27.50
C SER A 54 6.12 -3.27 -26.14
N GLU A 55 6.08 -1.93 -26.11
CA GLU A 55 6.03 -1.16 -24.87
C GLU A 55 4.75 -1.44 -24.07
N ILE A 56 3.60 -1.57 -24.75
CA ILE A 56 2.32 -1.93 -24.12
C ILE A 56 2.39 -3.33 -23.51
N GLU A 57 2.97 -4.31 -24.21
CA GLU A 57 3.15 -5.66 -23.72
C GLU A 57 3.98 -5.68 -22.42
N GLU A 58 5.09 -4.95 -22.38
CA GLU A 58 5.93 -4.83 -21.18
C GLU A 58 5.20 -4.14 -20.02
N MET A 59 4.37 -3.12 -20.31
CA MET A 59 3.49 -2.52 -19.30
C MET A 59 2.49 -3.54 -18.74
N MET A 60 1.88 -4.38 -19.59
CA MET A 60 0.93 -5.40 -19.15
C MET A 60 1.60 -6.45 -18.24
N LYS A 61 2.76 -6.98 -18.63
CA LYS A 61 3.56 -7.89 -17.78
C LYS A 61 3.89 -7.27 -16.44
N ALA A 62 4.30 -6.00 -16.44
CA ALA A 62 4.61 -5.29 -15.22
C ALA A 62 3.40 -5.07 -14.29
N VAL A 63 2.19 -4.94 -14.84
CA VAL A 63 0.93 -4.92 -14.06
C VAL A 63 0.62 -6.31 -13.49
N GLU A 64 0.83 -7.38 -14.26
CA GLU A 64 0.67 -8.76 -13.76
C GLU A 64 1.60 -9.07 -12.58
N GLU A 65 2.84 -8.62 -12.63
CA GLU A 65 3.76 -8.73 -11.49
C GLU A 65 3.25 -7.98 -10.26
N GLU A 66 2.71 -6.76 -10.44
CA GLU A 66 2.13 -5.98 -9.35
C GLU A 66 0.86 -6.61 -8.79
N LEU A 67 0.08 -7.32 -9.61
CA LEU A 67 -0.97 -8.20 -9.13
C LEU A 67 -0.37 -9.34 -8.28
N GLY A 68 0.75 -9.93 -8.66
CA GLY A 68 1.47 -10.87 -7.81
C GLY A 68 1.77 -10.30 -6.42
N TRP A 69 2.30 -9.08 -6.37
CA TRP A 69 2.59 -8.39 -5.11
C TRP A 69 1.34 -8.04 -4.29
N SER A 70 0.21 -7.72 -4.94
CA SER A 70 -1.05 -7.47 -4.23
C SER A 70 -1.52 -8.67 -3.42
N LEU A 71 -1.22 -9.90 -3.85
CA LEU A 71 -1.55 -11.12 -3.09
C LEU A 71 -0.75 -11.21 -1.80
N VAL A 72 0.56 -10.95 -1.86
CA VAL A 72 1.43 -10.89 -0.68
C VAL A 72 0.94 -9.83 0.31
N LEU A 73 0.46 -8.69 -0.20
CA LEU A 73 -0.08 -7.63 0.65
C LEU A 73 -1.42 -8.01 1.29
N LEU A 74 -2.28 -8.77 0.59
CA LEU A 74 -3.51 -9.33 1.15
C LEU A 74 -3.21 -10.33 2.27
N ASP A 75 -2.25 -11.23 2.07
CA ASP A 75 -1.82 -12.17 3.12
C ASP A 75 -1.30 -11.43 4.36
N LEU A 76 -0.58 -10.32 4.15
CA LEU A 76 -0.07 -9.47 5.22
C LEU A 76 -1.21 -8.79 6.00
N CYS A 77 -2.24 -8.31 5.30
CA CYS A 77 -3.43 -7.73 5.92
C CYS A 77 -4.20 -8.78 6.73
N ASN A 78 -4.41 -9.98 6.19
CA ASN A 78 -5.05 -11.08 6.92
C ASN A 78 -4.28 -11.44 8.20
N ALA A 79 -2.96 -11.62 8.11
CA ALA A 79 -2.14 -11.89 9.27
C ALA A 79 -2.23 -10.75 10.32
N MET A 80 -2.39 -9.50 9.88
CA MET A 80 -2.57 -8.36 10.80
C MET A 80 -3.92 -8.42 11.50
N GLN A 81 -5.00 -8.74 10.79
CA GLN A 81 -6.33 -8.89 11.38
C GLN A 81 -6.34 -9.99 12.44
N GLU A 82 -5.78 -11.16 12.14
CA GLU A 82 -5.66 -12.26 13.11
C GLU A 82 -4.90 -11.82 14.38
N ASN A 83 -3.81 -11.06 14.20
CA ASN A 83 -3.04 -10.52 15.31
C ASN A 83 -3.83 -9.50 16.12
N PHE A 84 -4.63 -8.62 15.51
CA PHE A 84 -5.47 -7.66 16.23
C PHE A 84 -6.58 -8.33 17.01
N ILE A 85 -7.23 -9.35 16.45
CA ILE A 85 -8.23 -10.16 17.16
C ILE A 85 -7.59 -10.79 18.40
N GLU A 86 -6.40 -11.39 18.26
CA GLU A 86 -5.66 -11.99 19.38
C GLU A 86 -5.27 -10.93 20.43
N MET A 87 -4.79 -9.76 20.02
CA MET A 87 -4.46 -8.65 20.93
C MET A 87 -5.68 -8.10 21.65
N MET A 88 -6.80 -7.91 20.96
CA MET A 88 -8.05 -7.40 21.54
C MET A 88 -8.57 -8.34 22.62
N MET A 89 -8.60 -9.65 22.36
CA MET A 89 -8.95 -10.65 23.37
C MET A 89 -8.05 -10.56 24.61
N LYS A 90 -6.75 -10.34 24.43
CA LYS A 90 -5.81 -10.20 25.56
C LYS A 90 -5.96 -8.90 26.33
N VAL A 91 -6.26 -7.78 25.67
CA VAL A 91 -6.56 -6.52 26.35
C VAL A 91 -7.82 -6.66 27.20
N GLN A 92 -8.85 -7.35 26.69
CA GLN A 92 -10.08 -7.62 27.44
C GLN A 92 -9.82 -8.54 28.65
N GLU A 93 -9.02 -9.59 28.48
CA GLU A 93 -8.62 -10.48 29.57
C GLU A 93 -7.81 -9.73 30.64
N LEU A 94 -6.90 -8.84 30.22
CA LEU A 94 -6.17 -7.92 31.09
C LEU A 94 -7.12 -7.02 31.89
N LEU A 95 -8.06 -6.35 31.22
CA LEU A 95 -9.06 -5.50 31.85
C LEU A 95 -9.90 -6.26 32.88
N PHE A 96 -10.29 -7.50 32.57
CA PHE A 96 -11.04 -8.34 33.52
C PHE A 96 -10.20 -8.73 34.73
N SER A 97 -8.94 -9.15 34.52
CA SER A 97 -8.03 -9.52 35.61
C SER A 97 -7.74 -8.34 36.56
N LEU A 98 -7.60 -7.12 36.02
CA LEU A 98 -7.38 -5.90 36.79
C LEU A 98 -8.58 -5.58 37.68
N LYS A 99 -9.81 -5.72 37.16
CA LYS A 99 -11.06 -5.51 37.93
C LYS A 99 -11.25 -6.53 39.05
N ARG A 100 -10.78 -7.76 38.86
CA ARG A 100 -10.92 -8.86 39.82
C ARG A 100 -9.77 -8.94 40.83
N GLY A 101 -8.63 -8.30 40.54
CA GLY A 101 -7.41 -8.42 41.33
C GLY A 101 -6.67 -9.74 41.11
N ASP A 102 -6.89 -10.40 39.97
CA ASP A 102 -6.24 -11.64 39.56
C ASP A 102 -4.79 -11.39 39.05
N ASP A 103 -4.07 -12.43 38.61
CA ASP A 103 -2.68 -12.36 38.11
C ASP A 103 -2.53 -11.57 36.79
N ALA A 104 -2.69 -10.24 36.88
CA ALA A 104 -2.52 -9.30 35.77
C ALA A 104 -1.10 -9.33 35.17
N ALA A 105 -0.10 -9.77 35.94
CA ALA A 105 1.28 -9.86 35.48
C ALA A 105 1.48 -10.97 34.44
N ALA A 106 0.86 -12.14 34.63
CA ALA A 106 0.89 -13.21 33.63
C ALA A 106 0.17 -12.81 32.33
N GLN A 107 -0.96 -12.11 32.44
CA GLN A 107 -1.71 -11.63 31.28
C GLN A 107 -0.95 -10.56 30.49
N LEU A 108 -0.24 -9.66 31.18
CA LEU A 108 0.58 -8.64 30.54
C LEU A 108 1.72 -9.28 29.75
N LYS A 109 2.35 -10.30 30.35
CA LYS A 109 3.39 -11.09 29.69
C LYS A 109 2.87 -11.80 28.44
N ALA A 110 1.66 -12.36 28.48
CA ALA A 110 1.03 -13.01 27.34
C ALA A 110 0.75 -12.02 26.19
N TYR A 111 0.21 -10.83 26.49
CA TYR A 111 0.03 -9.78 25.49
C TYR A 111 1.37 -9.39 24.83
N ILE A 112 2.40 -9.11 25.63
CA ILE A 112 3.73 -8.71 25.13
C ILE A 112 4.31 -9.78 24.18
N GLN A 113 4.07 -11.07 24.45
CA GLN A 113 4.51 -12.15 23.59
C GLN A 113 3.80 -12.12 22.23
N ILE A 114 2.48 -11.91 22.21
CA ILE A 114 1.68 -11.83 20.98
C ILE A 114 2.11 -10.65 20.12
N THR A 115 2.27 -9.47 20.70
CA THR A 115 2.70 -8.29 19.94
C THR A 115 4.10 -8.45 19.36
N ASN A 116 5.02 -9.04 20.14
CA ASN A 116 6.36 -9.32 19.64
C ASN A 116 6.39 -10.39 18.54
N LYS A 117 5.49 -11.38 18.60
CA LYS A 117 5.31 -12.37 17.53
C LYS A 117 4.79 -11.69 16.26
N ALA A 118 3.76 -10.86 16.37
CA ALA A 118 3.22 -10.08 15.26
C ALA A 118 4.34 -9.24 14.62
N HIS A 119 5.03 -8.39 15.40
CA HIS A 119 6.11 -7.55 14.88
C HIS A 119 7.22 -8.34 14.16
N LYS A 120 7.61 -9.52 14.67
CA LYS A 120 8.59 -10.40 14.01
C LYS A 120 8.09 -10.94 12.67
N GLN A 121 6.79 -11.27 12.56
CA GLN A 121 6.19 -11.72 11.30
C GLN A 121 6.25 -10.63 10.24
N PHE A 122 5.86 -9.39 10.56
CA PHE A 122 5.90 -8.27 9.61
C PHE A 122 7.33 -7.91 9.20
N LYS A 123 8.27 -7.87 10.15
CA LYS A 123 9.68 -7.58 9.86
C LYS A 123 10.31 -8.59 8.89
N LYS A 124 9.88 -9.85 8.89
CA LYS A 124 10.38 -10.87 7.96
C LYS A 124 9.92 -10.60 6.52
N VAL A 125 8.68 -10.13 6.36
CA VAL A 125 8.06 -9.90 5.05
C VAL A 125 8.59 -8.61 4.40
N CYS A 126 8.90 -7.57 5.19
CA CYS A 126 9.34 -6.26 4.68
C CYS A 126 10.75 -6.22 4.07
N LYS A 127 11.57 -7.27 4.22
CA LYS A 127 12.93 -7.32 3.65
C LYS A 127 12.99 -7.52 2.13
N LYS A 128 11.85 -7.70 1.47
CA LYS A 128 11.77 -8.18 0.08
C LYS A 128 11.04 -7.18 -0.81
N THR A 129 11.60 -5.98 -0.99
CA THR A 129 11.13 -5.02 -2.00
C THR A 129 12.30 -4.27 -2.61
N THR A 130 12.93 -4.86 -3.63
CA THR A 130 13.72 -4.12 -4.61
C THR A 130 12.77 -3.70 -5.72
N SER A 131 12.49 -2.40 -5.83
CA SER A 131 11.80 -1.89 -7.01
C SER A 131 12.86 -1.68 -8.08
N ASP A 132 12.83 -2.51 -9.12
CA ASP A 132 13.41 -2.11 -10.39
C ASP A 132 12.61 -0.91 -10.92
N GLU A 133 13.32 0.00 -11.58
CA GLU A 133 12.77 1.22 -12.14
C GLU A 133 11.89 0.87 -13.34
N LYS A 134 10.58 0.74 -13.11
CA LYS A 134 9.58 0.46 -14.16
C LYS A 134 9.04 1.77 -14.73
N ASP A 135 9.04 1.94 -16.05
CA ASP A 135 8.75 3.24 -16.66
C ASP A 135 7.29 3.70 -16.52
N CYS A 136 6.31 2.81 -16.35
CA CYS A 136 4.88 3.19 -16.28
C CYS A 136 4.48 3.87 -14.96
N ARG A 137 3.94 5.10 -15.03
CA ARG A 137 3.45 5.87 -13.87
C ARG A 137 2.45 5.09 -13.00
N VAL A 138 1.48 4.40 -13.60
CA VAL A 138 0.46 3.64 -12.82
C VAL A 138 1.15 2.55 -12.00
N ILE A 139 2.13 1.87 -12.59
CA ILE A 139 2.91 0.82 -11.92
C ILE A 139 3.78 1.42 -10.82
N LYS A 140 4.43 2.57 -11.06
CA LYS A 140 5.16 3.32 -10.02
C LYS A 140 4.25 3.67 -8.82
N LEU A 141 3.04 4.17 -9.08
CA LEU A 141 2.07 4.52 -8.04
C LEU A 141 1.59 3.29 -7.26
N LEU A 142 1.33 2.17 -7.93
CA LEU A 142 0.95 0.91 -7.26
C LEU A 142 2.09 0.38 -6.38
N ALA A 143 3.32 0.38 -6.89
CA ALA A 143 4.49 -0.05 -6.15
C ALA A 143 4.77 0.86 -4.93
N GLU A 144 4.63 2.17 -5.09
CA GLU A 144 4.75 3.14 -3.99
C GLU A 144 3.65 2.92 -2.93
N ALA A 145 2.39 2.79 -3.36
CA ALA A 145 1.27 2.51 -2.46
C ALA A 145 1.50 1.20 -1.67
N ARG A 146 2.00 0.15 -2.33
CA ARG A 146 2.38 -1.11 -1.67
C ARG A 146 3.50 -0.91 -0.65
N SER A 147 4.56 -0.17 -1.00
CA SER A 147 5.68 0.12 -0.11
C SER A 147 5.23 0.87 1.15
N ILE A 148 4.42 1.91 0.97
CA ILE A 148 3.84 2.70 2.07
C ILE A 148 2.95 1.81 2.94
N THR A 149 2.06 1.02 2.32
CA THR A 149 1.15 0.13 3.05
C THR A 149 1.93 -0.87 3.91
N THR A 150 2.95 -1.49 3.33
CA THR A 150 3.83 -2.44 4.04
C THR A 150 4.52 -1.77 5.23
N SER A 151 5.05 -0.56 5.03
CA SER A 151 5.71 0.22 6.09
C SER A 151 4.74 0.61 7.22
N VAL A 152 3.50 1.00 6.87
CA VAL A 152 2.46 1.33 7.86
C VAL A 152 2.09 0.12 8.70
N LEU A 153 1.91 -1.06 8.07
CA LEU A 153 1.61 -2.30 8.78
C LEU A 153 2.76 -2.72 9.72
N GLU A 154 4.01 -2.62 9.27
CA GLU A 154 5.17 -2.92 10.11
C GLU A 154 5.28 -1.96 11.30
N TYR A 155 5.13 -0.66 11.05
CA TYR A 155 5.20 0.36 12.10
C TYR A 155 4.07 0.20 13.12
N THR A 156 2.84 -0.07 12.66
CA THR A 156 1.68 -0.31 13.53
C THR A 156 1.95 -1.47 14.49
N SER A 157 2.49 -2.59 13.98
CA SER A 157 2.88 -3.73 14.82
C SER A 157 3.93 -3.34 15.86
N CYS A 158 4.93 -2.55 15.47
CA CYS A 158 5.98 -2.06 16.37
C CYS A 158 5.45 -1.11 17.44
N LEU A 159 4.51 -0.23 17.08
CA LEU A 159 3.90 0.73 17.99
C LEU A 159 3.12 0.01 19.09
N LEU A 160 2.32 -0.99 18.72
CA LEU A 160 1.56 -1.80 19.67
C LEU A 160 2.47 -2.56 20.65
N CYS A 161 3.68 -2.98 20.24
CA CYS A 161 4.66 -3.58 21.15
C CYS A 161 5.08 -2.60 22.26
N LYS A 162 5.24 -1.32 21.91
CA LYS A 162 5.80 -0.28 22.80
C LYS A 162 4.79 0.29 23.78
N GLN A 163 3.50 0.30 23.42
CA GLN A 163 2.43 0.88 24.26
C GLN A 163 2.30 0.22 25.65
N ILE A 164 2.95 -0.93 25.88
CA ILE A 164 2.87 -1.69 27.15
C ILE A 164 4.18 -1.71 27.95
N GLU A 165 5.27 -1.13 27.46
CA GLU A 165 6.46 -0.91 28.31
C GLU A 165 6.24 0.20 29.36
N MET A 166 5.13 0.97 29.27
CA MET A 166 4.90 2.20 30.03
C MET A 166 3.93 2.19 31.24
N PRO A 167 3.30 1.08 31.72
CA PRO A 167 2.49 1.15 32.93
C PRO A 167 3.40 1.01 34.17
N LYS A 168 4.05 2.10 34.54
CA LYS A 168 4.61 2.28 35.89
C LYS A 168 3.92 3.48 36.52
N ARG A 169 2.69 3.32 37.03
CA ARG A 169 2.10 4.01 38.21
C ARG A 169 0.56 3.93 38.23
N LYS A 170 0.04 3.37 39.34
CA LYS A 170 -1.36 3.36 39.84
C LYS A 170 -2.40 2.62 38.96
N VAL A 171 -3.00 1.59 39.54
CA VAL A 171 -4.03 0.69 38.99
C VAL A 171 -5.20 1.39 38.27
N VAL A 172 -5.67 2.56 38.77
CA VAL A 172 -6.76 3.31 38.13
C VAL A 172 -6.34 3.96 36.80
N CYS A 173 -5.09 4.42 36.69
CA CYS A 173 -4.52 4.90 35.42
C CYS A 173 -4.33 3.76 34.41
N GLU A 174 -4.11 2.53 34.89
CA GLU A 174 -3.83 1.36 34.06
C GLU A 174 -5.09 0.86 33.34
N GLU A 175 -6.27 0.93 33.97
CA GLU A 175 -7.55 0.54 33.33
C GLU A 175 -7.96 1.49 32.20
N GLU A 176 -7.85 2.80 32.42
CA GLU A 176 -8.19 3.82 31.41
C GLU A 176 -7.25 3.72 30.19
N GLN A 177 -5.96 3.48 30.42
CA GLN A 177 -4.98 3.26 29.35
C GLN A 177 -5.27 1.98 28.55
N LEU A 178 -5.65 0.88 29.21
CA LEU A 178 -6.01 -0.37 28.55
C LEU A 178 -7.30 -0.22 27.72
N LYS A 179 -8.30 0.53 28.20
CA LYS A 179 -9.50 0.85 27.40
C LYS A 179 -9.17 1.70 26.18
N ALA A 180 -8.29 2.70 26.33
CA ALA A 180 -7.84 3.50 25.21
C ALA A 180 -7.07 2.66 24.17
N LEU A 181 -6.28 1.70 24.63
CA LEU A 181 -5.59 0.74 23.76
C LEU A 181 -6.59 -0.21 23.06
N GLU A 182 -7.60 -0.71 23.75
CA GLU A 182 -8.68 -1.52 23.16
C GLU A 182 -9.39 -0.78 22.02
N CYS A 183 -9.80 0.47 22.27
CA CYS A 183 -10.38 1.33 21.22
C CYS A 183 -9.43 1.51 20.04
N SER A 184 -8.15 1.79 20.32
CA SER A 184 -7.13 1.99 19.28
C SER A 184 -6.91 0.73 18.44
N ILE A 185 -6.92 -0.46 19.06
CA ILE A 185 -6.80 -1.73 18.33
C ILE A 185 -8.03 -1.94 17.44
N GLY A 186 -9.23 -1.66 17.93
CA GLY A 186 -10.46 -1.76 17.12
C GLY A 186 -10.48 -0.81 15.92
N ASP A 187 -9.99 0.43 16.08
CA ASP A 187 -9.83 1.38 14.97
C ASP A 187 -8.81 0.88 13.94
N LEU A 188 -7.69 0.32 14.40
CA LEU A 188 -6.66 -0.26 13.54
C LEU A 188 -7.17 -1.50 12.78
N GLU A 189 -7.93 -2.38 13.44
CA GLU A 189 -8.57 -3.55 12.83
C GLU A 189 -9.53 -3.12 11.72
N SER A 190 -10.38 -2.14 12.00
CA SER A 190 -11.30 -1.56 11.01
C SER A 190 -10.57 -0.94 9.82
N GLY A 191 -9.44 -0.27 10.08
CA GLY A 191 -8.59 0.31 9.04
C GLY A 191 -7.96 -0.74 8.12
N VAL A 192 -7.44 -1.83 8.70
CA VAL A 192 -6.86 -2.94 7.93
C VAL A 192 -7.94 -3.71 7.15
N ASP A 193 -9.13 -3.90 7.71
CA ASP A 193 -10.27 -4.50 7.01
C ASP A 193 -10.72 -3.67 5.80
N LEU A 194 -10.79 -2.34 5.96
CA LEU A 194 -11.04 -1.44 4.84
C LEU A 194 -9.97 -1.58 3.75
N LEU A 195 -8.70 -1.58 4.12
CA LEU A 195 -7.58 -1.74 3.20
C LEU A 195 -7.66 -3.09 2.46
N PHE A 196 -7.89 -4.19 3.18
CA PHE A 196 -8.03 -5.53 2.61
C PHE A 196 -9.11 -5.58 1.53
N ARG A 197 -10.31 -5.04 1.83
CA ARG A 197 -11.40 -4.96 0.84
C ARG A 197 -11.03 -4.12 -0.38
N ARG A 198 -10.33 -2.99 -0.20
CA ARG A 198 -9.90 -2.14 -1.31
C ARG A 198 -8.83 -2.80 -2.17
N LEU A 199 -7.92 -3.55 -1.58
CA LEU A 199 -6.93 -4.34 -2.30
C LEU A 199 -7.60 -5.42 -3.17
N ILE A 200 -8.60 -6.13 -2.64
CA ILE A 200 -9.40 -7.09 -3.44
C ILE A 200 -10.08 -6.39 -4.62
N GLN A 201 -10.76 -5.27 -4.38
CA GLN A 201 -11.46 -4.53 -5.44
C GLN A 201 -10.50 -4.03 -6.53
N CYS A 202 -9.34 -3.51 -6.14
CA CYS A 202 -8.28 -3.07 -7.06
C CYS A 202 -7.77 -4.24 -7.90
N ARG A 203 -7.45 -5.37 -7.26
CA ARG A 203 -7.00 -6.61 -7.92
C ARG A 203 -8.03 -7.11 -8.95
N VAL A 204 -9.31 -7.19 -8.57
CA VAL A 204 -10.39 -7.65 -9.46
C VAL A 204 -10.54 -6.70 -10.65
N SER A 205 -10.51 -5.39 -10.42
CA SER A 205 -10.64 -4.39 -11.49
C SER A 205 -9.49 -4.50 -12.51
N LEU A 206 -8.26 -4.69 -12.03
CA LEU A 206 -7.08 -4.89 -12.88
C LEU A 206 -7.14 -6.23 -13.64
N LEU A 207 -7.50 -7.33 -12.97
CA LEU A 207 -7.66 -8.65 -13.62
C LEU A 207 -8.73 -8.61 -14.72
N ASN A 208 -9.86 -7.96 -14.47
CA ASN A 208 -10.91 -7.79 -15.47
C ASN A 208 -10.43 -6.95 -16.67
N THR A 209 -9.56 -5.96 -16.43
CA THR A 209 -8.97 -5.16 -17.51
C THR A 209 -7.97 -5.97 -18.35
N LEU A 210 -7.21 -6.89 -17.73
CA LEU A 210 -6.26 -7.76 -18.43
C LEU A 210 -6.94 -8.95 -19.14
N SER A 211 -8.14 -9.33 -18.71
CA SER A 211 -8.87 -10.49 -19.25
C SER A 211 -9.94 -10.12 -20.29
N SER A 212 -10.18 -8.83 -20.52
CA SER A 212 -11.18 -8.31 -21.46
C SER A 212 -10.61 -8.07 -22.84
#